data_AF-A0A2N1EFK8-F1
#
_entry.id   AF-A0A2N1EFK8-F1
#
_cell.length_a   1.000
_cell.length_b   1.000
_cell.length_c   1.000
_cell.angle_alpha   90.00
_cell.angle_beta   90.00
_cell.angle_gamma   90.00
#
_symmetry.space_group_name_H-M   'P 1'
#
loop_
_entity.id
_entity.type
_entity.pdbx_description
1 polymer ?
#
loop_
_entity_poly.entity_id
_entity_poly.type
_entity_poly.pdbx_seq_one_letter_code
_entity_poly.pdbx_strand_id
1 'polypeptide(L)'
;MKVESFNDVQQIQPSEKPSVSTVEAPSRSLALDDIAQIFAEEVALNAQALGRRAIGAKVSPVAEFVQLYEQLGHPGQTTLETVVRRLRFELLRKPTVEKLVNLAGSDPARAFVVLQLIASEAKTNGLRVEEDSARSALRELKRDFGGPIQAGLNIALALKEASADPQERQDVRALYYASVVVRQSLALMLQTLLKMYGPTEFSRGVGLMTQALNGDIAAHTQSVPTEKLRLLLKGLGECRELRSVLGNCEALIQRLNVEHDAVGLLQRFLGYASTGIDSAEVQRLASEFGGTLLAARLRSLNELSREIKALPLAWWLDAQSQASAVRAFKDVMLEWAREERGHLKFPDETRTFG
;
A
#
# COMPACT_ATOMS: atom_id res chain seq x y z
N MET A 1 59.51 53.80 -34.06
CA MET A 1 60.30 53.19 -35.15
C MET A 1 59.79 51.77 -35.35
N LYS A 2 59.17 51.48 -36.50
CA LYS A 2 59.71 50.65 -37.61
C LYS A 2 60.12 49.24 -37.10
N VAL A 3 59.24 48.24 -37.22
CA VAL A 3 59.01 47.32 -38.37
C VAL A 3 60.27 46.55 -38.74
N GLU A 4 60.25 45.22 -38.61
CA GLU A 4 60.54 44.30 -39.72
C GLU A 4 60.13 42.85 -39.41
N SER A 5 59.53 42.24 -40.43
CA SER A 5 58.97 40.90 -40.52
C SER A 5 60.05 39.88 -40.88
N PHE A 6 59.91 38.61 -40.45
CA PHE A 6 60.50 37.48 -41.17
C PHE A 6 59.56 36.27 -41.15
N ASN A 7 59.05 35.92 -42.34
CA ASN A 7 58.69 34.55 -42.70
C ASN A 7 59.99 33.86 -43.15
N ASP A 8 60.23 32.61 -42.74
CA ASP A 8 60.08 31.49 -43.68
C ASP A 8 60.21 30.10 -43.04
N VAL A 9 59.38 29.24 -43.62
CA VAL A 9 59.03 27.83 -43.43
C VAL A 9 60.19 26.85 -43.12
N GLN A 10 59.97 25.90 -42.20
CA GLN A 10 60.44 24.51 -42.36
C GLN A 10 59.49 23.51 -41.67
N GLN A 11 59.08 22.51 -42.45
CA GLN A 11 58.16 21.42 -42.10
C GLN A 11 58.75 20.50 -41.02
N ILE A 12 57.95 20.18 -40.01
CA ILE A 12 58.29 19.19 -38.97
C ILE A 12 57.60 17.87 -39.30
N GLN A 13 58.41 16.85 -39.63
CA GLN A 13 57.97 15.45 -39.70
C GLN A 13 57.84 14.87 -38.28
N PRO A 14 56.77 14.13 -37.96
CA PRO A 14 56.63 13.49 -36.65
C PRO A 14 57.35 12.14 -36.61
N SER A 15 58.36 12.02 -35.75
CA SER A 15 59.08 10.76 -35.50
C SER A 15 58.53 10.01 -34.27
N GLU A 16 58.32 8.71 -34.52
CA GLU A 16 58.41 7.52 -33.64
C GLU A 16 57.52 7.39 -32.39
N LYS A 17 56.64 6.38 -32.44
CA LYS A 17 55.87 5.82 -31.33
C LYS A 17 56.58 4.58 -30.77
N PRO A 18 56.59 4.35 -29.45
CA PRO A 18 57.06 3.10 -28.87
C PRO A 18 56.00 1.98 -28.98
N SER A 19 56.51 0.77 -29.21
CA SER A 19 55.81 -0.51 -29.38
C SER A 19 55.06 -0.98 -28.13
N VAL A 20 53.83 -1.46 -28.31
CA VAL A 20 53.08 -2.24 -27.31
C VAL A 20 52.62 -3.55 -27.95
N SER A 21 52.89 -4.64 -27.24
CA SER A 21 52.69 -6.03 -27.62
C SER A 21 51.28 -6.34 -28.12
N THR A 22 51.20 -7.06 -29.24
CA THR A 22 49.98 -7.65 -29.78
C THR A 22 49.49 -8.77 -28.87
N VAL A 23 48.35 -8.57 -28.21
CA VAL A 23 47.53 -9.67 -27.68
C VAL A 23 46.58 -10.08 -28.80
N GLU A 24 46.66 -11.33 -29.25
CA GLU A 24 45.71 -11.93 -30.18
C GLU A 24 44.29 -11.80 -29.63
N ALA A 25 43.41 -11.17 -30.40
CA ALA A 25 41.98 -11.16 -30.12
C ALA A 25 41.42 -12.58 -30.32
N PRO A 26 40.65 -13.14 -29.36
CA PRO A 26 40.01 -14.42 -29.58
C PRO A 26 39.01 -14.29 -30.75
N SER A 27 39.08 -15.24 -31.66
CA SER A 27 38.17 -15.40 -32.79
C SER A 27 36.72 -15.24 -32.33
N ARG A 28 35.99 -14.28 -32.95
CA ARG A 28 34.54 -14.15 -32.80
C ARG A 28 33.90 -15.50 -33.10
N SER A 29 33.34 -16.13 -32.08
CA SER A 29 32.62 -17.39 -32.25
C SER A 29 31.31 -17.10 -32.97
N LEU A 30 31.08 -17.79 -34.10
CA LEU A 30 29.81 -17.79 -34.86
C LEU A 30 28.56 -17.88 -33.96
N ALA A 31 28.66 -18.59 -32.83
CA ALA A 31 27.60 -18.72 -31.83
C ALA A 31 27.13 -17.40 -31.18
N LEU A 32 27.98 -16.37 -31.08
CA LEU A 32 27.59 -15.06 -30.53
C LEU A 32 26.85 -14.20 -31.54
N ASP A 33 27.20 -14.34 -32.83
CA ASP A 33 26.49 -13.67 -33.93
C ASP A 33 25.10 -14.31 -34.14
N ASP A 34 24.98 -15.63 -33.98
CA ASP A 34 23.69 -16.33 -34.01
C ASP A 34 22.75 -15.87 -32.89
N ILE A 35 23.27 -15.67 -31.66
CA ILE A 35 22.46 -15.16 -30.53
C ILE A 35 22.03 -13.70 -30.78
N ALA A 36 22.92 -12.86 -31.32
CA ALA A 36 22.59 -11.49 -31.67
C ALA A 36 21.53 -11.43 -32.78
N GLN A 37 21.58 -12.36 -33.74
CA GLN A 37 20.62 -12.47 -34.83
C GLN A 37 19.25 -12.94 -34.35
N ILE A 38 19.19 -13.95 -33.48
CA ILE A 38 17.94 -14.40 -32.83
C ILE A 38 17.31 -13.25 -32.04
N PHE A 39 18.11 -12.49 -31.29
CA PHE A 39 17.62 -11.36 -30.52
C PHE A 39 17.11 -10.22 -31.43
N ALA A 40 17.79 -9.95 -32.55
CA ALA A 40 17.35 -8.98 -33.53
C ALA A 40 16.04 -9.40 -34.22
N GLU A 41 15.89 -10.69 -34.54
CA GLU A 41 14.65 -11.26 -35.08
C GLU A 41 13.50 -11.17 -34.07
N GLU A 42 13.75 -11.47 -32.80
CA GLU A 42 12.74 -11.41 -31.76
C GLU A 42 12.32 -9.97 -31.42
N VAL A 43 13.27 -9.03 -31.45
CA VAL A 43 12.99 -7.59 -31.36
C VAL A 43 12.18 -7.11 -32.58
N ALA A 44 12.50 -7.57 -33.79
CA ALA A 44 11.76 -7.20 -35.00
C ALA A 44 10.34 -7.79 -35.01
N LEU A 45 10.17 -9.04 -34.57
CA LEU A 45 8.86 -9.68 -34.41
C LEU A 45 8.03 -8.97 -33.34
N ASN A 46 8.64 -8.60 -32.20
CA ASN A 46 7.95 -7.81 -31.17
C ASN A 46 7.63 -6.40 -31.65
N ALA A 47 8.51 -5.74 -32.40
CA ALA A 47 8.25 -4.43 -33.00
C ALA A 47 7.11 -4.49 -34.03
N GLN A 48 7.03 -5.55 -34.85
CA GLN A 48 5.90 -5.79 -35.74
C GLN A 48 4.61 -6.14 -34.99
N ALA A 49 4.68 -6.91 -33.90
CA ALA A 49 3.53 -7.20 -33.05
C ALA A 49 3.00 -5.93 -32.35
N LEU A 50 3.90 -5.04 -31.90
CA LEU A 50 3.56 -3.72 -31.35
C LEU A 50 3.01 -2.78 -32.43
N GLY A 51 3.60 -2.79 -33.63
CA GLY A 51 3.11 -2.02 -34.79
C GLY A 51 1.72 -2.46 -35.26
N ARG A 52 1.41 -3.76 -35.18
CA ARG A 52 0.07 -4.32 -35.45
C ARG A 52 -0.95 -3.97 -34.35
N ARG A 53 -0.52 -3.80 -33.09
CA ARG A 53 -1.37 -3.27 -31.99
C ARG A 53 -1.60 -1.76 -32.05
N ALA A 54 -0.69 -1.01 -32.69
CA ALA A 54 -0.81 0.44 -32.83
C ALA A 54 -1.91 0.88 -33.82
N ILE A 55 -2.49 -0.03 -34.60
CA ILE A 55 -3.73 0.18 -35.36
C ILE A 55 -4.92 -0.11 -34.44
N GLY A 56 -4.96 0.55 -33.29
CA GLY A 56 -6.13 0.52 -32.42
C GLY A 56 -7.24 1.33 -33.07
N ALA A 57 -8.32 0.67 -33.48
CA ALA A 57 -9.58 1.36 -33.75
C ALA A 57 -9.86 2.29 -32.56
N LYS A 58 -10.00 3.60 -32.79
CA LYS A 58 -10.26 4.57 -31.73
C LYS A 58 -11.50 4.13 -30.97
N VAL A 59 -11.29 3.55 -29.79
CA VAL A 59 -12.40 3.20 -28.89
C VAL A 59 -13.07 4.53 -28.53
N SER A 60 -14.40 4.58 -28.66
CA SER A 60 -15.14 5.77 -28.25
C SER A 60 -14.91 6.00 -26.75
N PRO A 61 -14.67 7.23 -26.27
CA PRO A 61 -14.48 7.52 -24.83
C PRO A 61 -15.58 6.92 -23.94
N VAL A 62 -16.81 6.83 -24.46
CA VAL A 62 -17.94 6.18 -23.77
C VAL A 62 -17.68 4.69 -23.53
N ALA A 63 -17.15 3.97 -24.53
CA ALA A 63 -16.85 2.55 -24.41
C ALA A 63 -15.69 2.30 -23.41
N GLU A 64 -14.73 3.21 -23.32
CA GLU A 64 -13.67 3.16 -22.29
C GLU A 64 -14.26 3.29 -20.88
N PHE A 65 -15.19 4.22 -20.64
CA PHE A 65 -15.83 4.37 -19.33
C PHE A 65 -16.69 3.16 -18.96
N VAL A 66 -17.41 2.57 -19.92
CA VAL A 66 -18.15 1.32 -19.70
C VAL A 66 -17.19 0.20 -19.30
N GLN A 67 -16.08 0.03 -20.02
CA GLN A 67 -15.08 -0.99 -19.71
C GLN A 67 -14.47 -0.79 -18.32
N LEU A 68 -14.13 0.45 -17.96
CA LEU A 68 -13.61 0.78 -16.63
C LEU A 68 -14.63 0.47 -15.53
N TYR A 69 -15.91 0.79 -15.74
CA TYR A 69 -16.95 0.45 -14.78
C TYR A 69 -17.05 -1.06 -14.55
N GLU A 70 -16.99 -1.86 -15.61
CA GLU A 70 -16.97 -3.33 -15.53
C GLU A 70 -15.71 -3.88 -14.85
N GLN A 71 -14.55 -3.24 -15.07
CA GLN A 71 -13.30 -3.60 -14.38
C GLN A 71 -13.38 -3.30 -12.88
N LEU A 72 -13.94 -2.16 -12.51
CA LEU A 72 -14.24 -1.84 -11.11
C LEU A 72 -15.28 -2.83 -10.55
N GLY A 73 -16.25 -3.26 -11.35
CA GLY A 73 -17.38 -4.09 -10.89
C GLY A 73 -18.25 -3.32 -9.89
N HIS A 74 -19.39 -3.89 -9.48
CA HIS A 74 -20.25 -3.34 -8.43
C HIS A 74 -20.77 -4.48 -7.54
N PRO A 75 -20.66 -4.42 -6.20
CA PRO A 75 -21.02 -5.56 -5.36
C PRO A 75 -22.49 -5.98 -5.45
N GLY A 76 -23.41 -5.00 -5.51
CA GLY A 76 -24.84 -5.26 -5.76
C GLY A 76 -25.20 -5.55 -7.23
N GLN A 77 -24.22 -5.84 -8.09
CA GLN A 77 -24.38 -6.03 -9.54
C GLN A 77 -25.26 -4.96 -10.21
N THR A 78 -25.20 -3.74 -9.67
CA THR A 78 -26.02 -2.64 -10.16
C THR A 78 -25.47 -2.21 -11.49
N THR A 79 -26.35 -2.09 -12.49
CA THR A 79 -25.92 -1.72 -13.84
C THR A 79 -25.45 -0.28 -13.88
N LEU A 80 -24.54 0.02 -14.80
CA LEU A 80 -24.03 1.36 -15.04
C LEU A 80 -25.18 2.36 -15.30
N GLU A 81 -26.18 1.99 -16.10
CA GLU A 81 -27.32 2.85 -16.42
C GLU A 81 -28.13 3.22 -15.17
N THR A 82 -28.27 2.28 -14.24
CA THR A 82 -28.98 2.52 -12.97
C THR A 82 -28.23 3.53 -12.12
N VAL A 83 -26.91 3.40 -12.02
CA VAL A 83 -26.08 4.35 -11.26
C VAL A 83 -26.05 5.72 -11.95
N VAL A 84 -25.89 5.77 -13.27
CA VAL A 84 -25.97 7.01 -14.08
C VAL A 84 -27.28 7.74 -13.82
N ARG A 85 -28.43 7.06 -13.91
CA ARG A 85 -29.75 7.66 -13.67
C ARG A 85 -29.86 8.26 -12.27
N ARG A 86 -29.38 7.55 -11.24
CA ARG A 86 -29.39 8.03 -9.85
C ARG A 86 -28.50 9.26 -9.67
N LEU A 87 -27.28 9.24 -10.20
CA LEU A 87 -26.35 10.36 -10.10
C LEU A 87 -26.86 11.58 -10.85
N ARG A 88 -27.45 11.41 -12.04
CA ARG A 88 -28.10 12.49 -12.80
C ARG A 88 -29.18 13.19 -11.98
N PHE A 89 -30.06 12.42 -11.35
CA PHE A 89 -31.12 12.97 -10.49
C PHE A 89 -30.54 13.77 -9.31
N GLU A 90 -29.51 13.24 -8.66
CA GLU A 90 -28.91 13.88 -7.49
C GLU A 90 -28.12 15.13 -7.86
N LEU A 91 -27.44 15.17 -9.02
CA LEU A 91 -26.72 16.36 -9.52
C LEU A 91 -27.62 17.61 -9.62
N LEU A 92 -28.92 17.44 -9.90
CA LEU A 92 -29.88 18.56 -9.92
C LEU A 92 -30.04 19.23 -8.54
N ARG A 93 -29.73 18.50 -7.47
CA ARG A 93 -29.88 18.93 -6.07
C ARG A 93 -28.56 19.40 -5.45
N LYS A 94 -27.47 19.46 -6.23
CA LYS A 94 -26.12 19.84 -5.78
C LYS A 94 -25.67 19.00 -4.56
N PRO A 95 -25.49 17.68 -4.72
CA PRO A 95 -25.18 16.77 -3.63
C PRO A 95 -23.73 16.97 -3.16
N THR A 96 -23.41 16.52 -1.95
CA THR A 96 -22.01 16.43 -1.52
C THR A 96 -21.29 15.30 -2.26
N VAL A 97 -19.96 15.38 -2.31
CA VAL A 97 -19.11 14.36 -2.93
C VAL A 97 -19.30 13.00 -2.25
N GLU A 98 -19.41 12.96 -0.92
CA GLU A 98 -19.64 11.71 -0.17
C GLU A 98 -20.95 11.05 -0.59
N LYS A 99 -22.01 11.84 -0.83
CA LYS A 99 -23.28 11.32 -1.31
C LYS A 99 -23.14 10.67 -2.68
N LEU A 100 -22.37 11.28 -3.59
CA LEU A 100 -22.09 10.72 -4.92
C LEU A 100 -21.28 9.42 -4.84
N VAL A 101 -20.26 9.37 -3.97
CA VAL A 101 -19.46 8.17 -3.71
C VAL A 101 -20.33 7.04 -3.17
N ASN A 102 -21.21 7.33 -2.20
CA ASN A 102 -22.13 6.34 -1.64
C ASN A 102 -23.09 5.78 -2.69
N LEU A 103 -23.62 6.63 -3.59
CA LEU A 103 -24.50 6.19 -4.67
C LEU A 103 -23.78 5.32 -5.71
N ALA A 104 -22.46 5.48 -5.83
CA ALA A 104 -21.61 4.61 -6.63
C ALA A 104 -21.08 3.40 -5.85
N GLY A 105 -21.76 2.97 -4.78
CA GLY A 105 -21.38 1.79 -4.00
C GLY A 105 -20.13 2.00 -3.15
N SER A 106 -19.97 3.20 -2.60
CA SER A 106 -18.88 3.61 -1.71
C SER A 106 -17.48 3.49 -2.34
N ASP A 107 -17.38 3.67 -3.66
CA ASP A 107 -16.10 3.66 -4.39
C ASP A 107 -15.88 4.98 -5.15
N PRO A 108 -14.90 5.81 -4.75
CA PRO A 108 -14.61 7.07 -5.43
C PRO A 108 -14.16 6.88 -6.88
N ALA A 109 -13.46 5.79 -7.23
CA ALA A 109 -13.07 5.52 -8.61
C ALA A 109 -14.31 5.21 -9.48
N ARG A 110 -15.29 4.48 -8.91
CA ARG A 110 -16.56 4.20 -9.61
C ARG A 110 -17.39 5.48 -9.79
N ALA A 111 -17.52 6.30 -8.74
CA ALA A 111 -18.18 7.59 -8.84
C ALA A 111 -17.54 8.47 -9.92
N PHE A 112 -16.20 8.49 -9.98
CA PHE A 112 -15.45 9.21 -10.97
C PHE A 112 -15.77 8.77 -12.41
N VAL A 113 -15.74 7.46 -12.68
CA VAL A 113 -16.06 6.90 -14.02
C VAL A 113 -17.48 7.26 -14.44
N VAL A 114 -18.45 7.12 -13.53
CA VAL A 114 -19.86 7.45 -13.84
C VAL A 114 -20.04 8.94 -14.13
N LEU A 115 -19.41 9.82 -13.36
CA LEU A 115 -19.50 11.27 -13.59
C LEU A 115 -18.79 11.69 -14.89
N GLN A 116 -17.69 11.04 -15.26
CA GLN A 116 -17.04 11.25 -16.57
C GLN A 116 -17.98 10.88 -17.73
N LEU A 117 -18.67 9.74 -17.61
CA LEU A 117 -19.65 9.32 -18.60
C LEU A 117 -20.79 10.34 -18.72
N ILE A 118 -21.38 10.77 -17.60
CA ILE A 118 -22.45 11.79 -17.58
C ILE A 118 -21.98 13.09 -18.26
N ALA A 119 -20.80 13.59 -17.91
CA ALA A 119 -20.25 14.80 -18.50
C ALA A 119 -20.01 14.65 -20.01
N SER A 120 -19.52 13.49 -20.45
CA SER A 120 -19.29 13.19 -21.87
C SER A 120 -20.59 13.11 -22.66
N GLU A 121 -21.61 12.43 -22.13
CA GLU A 121 -22.93 12.34 -22.76
C GLU A 121 -23.63 13.71 -22.82
N ALA A 122 -23.60 14.47 -21.73
CA ALA A 122 -24.18 15.81 -21.67
C ALA A 122 -23.53 16.74 -22.70
N LYS A 123 -22.20 16.69 -22.84
CA LYS A 123 -21.45 17.44 -23.85
C LYS A 123 -21.89 17.07 -25.27
N THR A 124 -21.95 15.77 -25.58
CA THR A 124 -22.37 15.29 -26.91
C THR A 124 -23.80 15.70 -27.26
N ASN A 125 -24.69 15.72 -26.26
CA ASN A 125 -26.10 16.07 -26.43
C ASN A 125 -26.39 17.58 -26.27
N GLY A 126 -25.37 18.43 -26.05
CA GLY A 126 -25.52 19.88 -25.88
C GLY A 126 -26.20 20.30 -24.57
N LEU A 127 -26.25 19.43 -23.55
CA LEU A 127 -26.90 19.67 -22.26
C LEU A 127 -25.96 20.42 -21.29
N ARG A 128 -25.75 21.73 -21.54
CA ARG A 128 -24.76 22.55 -20.81
C ARG A 128 -24.89 22.53 -19.28
N VAL A 129 -26.12 22.65 -18.75
CA VAL A 129 -26.36 22.68 -17.30
C VAL A 129 -25.93 21.37 -16.64
N GLU A 130 -26.21 20.23 -17.29
CA GLU A 130 -25.82 18.92 -16.79
C GLU A 130 -24.31 18.71 -16.90
N GLU A 131 -23.71 19.13 -18.02
CA GLU A 131 -22.25 19.09 -18.21
C GLU A 131 -21.54 19.89 -17.11
N ASP A 132 -21.98 21.12 -16.82
CA ASP A 132 -21.37 21.98 -15.82
C ASP A 132 -21.50 21.41 -14.40
N SER A 133 -22.68 20.88 -14.04
CA SER A 133 -22.90 20.19 -12.77
C SER A 133 -22.00 18.97 -12.61
N ALA A 134 -21.93 18.10 -13.62
CA ALA A 134 -21.08 16.91 -13.59
C ALA A 134 -19.59 17.27 -13.51
N ARG A 135 -19.15 18.29 -14.25
CA ARG A 135 -17.77 18.79 -14.18
C ARG A 135 -17.44 19.42 -12.84
N SER A 136 -18.39 20.10 -12.19
CA SER A 136 -18.18 20.63 -10.84
C SER A 136 -18.00 19.52 -9.82
N ALA A 137 -18.90 18.53 -9.84
CA ALA A 137 -18.79 17.35 -8.98
C ALA A 137 -17.48 16.59 -9.21
N LEU A 138 -17.02 16.46 -10.47
CA LEU A 138 -15.72 15.85 -10.78
C LEU A 138 -14.53 16.61 -10.18
N ARG A 139 -14.57 17.95 -10.15
CA ARG A 139 -13.49 18.75 -9.55
C ARG A 139 -13.43 18.54 -8.04
N GLU A 140 -14.58 18.58 -7.37
CA GLU A 140 -14.67 18.35 -5.92
C GLU A 140 -14.25 16.91 -5.57
N LEU A 141 -14.74 15.93 -6.32
CA LEU A 141 -14.37 14.53 -6.15
C LEU A 141 -12.85 14.30 -6.31
N LYS A 142 -12.22 14.92 -7.31
CA LYS A 142 -10.75 14.84 -7.47
C LYS A 142 -9.98 15.52 -6.35
N ARG A 143 -10.49 16.65 -5.83
CA ARG A 143 -9.86 17.35 -4.71
C ARG A 143 -9.84 16.48 -3.46
N ASP A 144 -10.95 15.80 -3.18
CA ASP A 144 -11.13 15.09 -1.92
C ASP A 144 -10.65 13.63 -1.99
N PHE A 145 -10.69 13.02 -3.19
CA PHE A 145 -10.38 11.60 -3.41
C PHE A 145 -9.38 11.34 -4.56
N GLY A 146 -8.55 12.31 -4.94
CA GLY A 146 -7.62 12.18 -6.08
C GLY A 146 -6.72 10.93 -6.03
N GLY A 147 -6.09 10.66 -4.89
CA GLY A 147 -5.28 9.46 -4.68
C GLY A 147 -6.08 8.16 -4.81
N PRO A 148 -7.18 7.98 -4.04
CA PRO A 148 -8.06 6.82 -4.17
C PRO A 148 -8.61 6.60 -5.59
N ILE A 149 -9.00 7.66 -6.30
CA ILE A 149 -9.46 7.56 -7.70
C ILE A 149 -8.34 7.00 -8.58
N GLN A 150 -7.14 7.57 -8.51
CA GLN A 150 -6.00 7.12 -9.30
C GLN A 150 -5.67 5.65 -9.00
N ALA A 151 -5.58 5.29 -7.72
CA ALA A 151 -5.34 3.91 -7.29
C ALA A 151 -6.40 2.97 -7.84
N GLY A 152 -7.68 3.32 -7.68
CA GLY A 152 -8.80 2.48 -8.08
C GLY A 152 -8.82 2.18 -9.57
N LEU A 153 -8.47 3.17 -10.41
CA LEU A 153 -8.31 3.01 -11.85
C LEU A 153 -7.10 2.14 -12.20
N ASN A 154 -5.95 2.37 -11.55
CA ASN A 154 -4.72 1.63 -11.83
C ASN A 154 -4.85 0.13 -11.52
N ILE A 155 -5.53 -0.21 -10.43
CA ILE A 155 -5.64 -1.60 -9.96
C ILE A 155 -6.89 -2.33 -10.48
N ALA A 156 -7.80 -1.64 -11.18
CA ALA A 156 -9.09 -2.19 -11.59
C ALA A 156 -8.94 -3.48 -12.43
N LEU A 157 -8.06 -3.44 -13.43
CA LEU A 157 -7.82 -4.58 -14.31
C LEU A 157 -7.14 -5.74 -13.56
N ALA A 158 -6.08 -5.46 -12.82
CA ALA A 158 -5.36 -6.48 -12.05
C ALA A 158 -6.28 -7.21 -11.04
N LEU A 159 -7.16 -6.47 -10.36
CA LEU A 159 -8.15 -7.07 -9.45
C LEU A 159 -9.24 -7.86 -10.20
N LYS A 160 -9.68 -7.40 -11.38
CA LYS A 160 -10.63 -8.15 -12.23
C LYS A 160 -10.05 -9.47 -12.73
N GLU A 161 -8.77 -9.50 -13.07
CA GLU A 161 -8.09 -10.72 -13.53
C GLU A 161 -7.85 -11.69 -12.35
N ALA A 162 -7.60 -11.15 -11.15
CA ALA A 162 -7.30 -11.95 -9.98
C ALA A 162 -8.54 -12.47 -9.21
N SER A 163 -9.71 -11.81 -9.34
CA SER A 163 -10.95 -12.27 -8.72
C SER A 163 -12.18 -12.00 -9.59
N ALA A 164 -13.02 -13.03 -9.73
CA ALA A 164 -14.31 -12.91 -10.41
C ALA A 164 -15.39 -12.22 -9.53
N ASP A 165 -15.21 -12.21 -8.21
CA ASP A 165 -16.21 -11.67 -7.28
C ASP A 165 -16.13 -10.12 -7.21
N PRO A 166 -17.19 -9.38 -7.61
CA PRO A 166 -17.22 -7.93 -7.49
C PRO A 166 -17.14 -7.41 -6.04
N GLN A 167 -17.64 -8.16 -5.05
CA GLN A 167 -17.60 -7.76 -3.64
C GLN A 167 -16.16 -7.85 -3.11
N GLU A 168 -15.49 -8.99 -3.30
CA GLU A 168 -14.08 -9.14 -2.94
C GLU A 168 -13.19 -8.07 -3.60
N ARG A 169 -13.40 -7.78 -4.89
CA ARG A 169 -12.67 -6.71 -5.58
C ARG A 169 -12.89 -5.35 -4.92
N GLN A 170 -14.13 -5.03 -4.52
CA GLN A 170 -14.44 -3.79 -3.80
C GLN A 170 -13.73 -3.72 -2.45
N ASP A 171 -13.79 -4.80 -1.67
CA ASP A 171 -13.22 -4.83 -0.32
C ASP A 171 -11.69 -4.69 -0.36
N VAL A 172 -11.03 -5.38 -1.29
CA VAL A 172 -9.59 -5.23 -1.53
C VAL A 172 -9.25 -3.81 -2.00
N ARG A 173 -10.07 -3.20 -2.87
CA ARG A 173 -9.84 -1.80 -3.29
C ARG A 173 -9.97 -0.82 -2.12
N ALA A 174 -10.97 -0.99 -1.28
CA ALA A 174 -11.17 -0.16 -0.09
C ALA A 174 -9.99 -0.32 0.90
N LEU A 175 -9.50 -1.54 1.09
CA LEU A 175 -8.26 -1.80 1.82
C LEU A 175 -7.06 -1.12 1.18
N TYR A 176 -6.92 -1.18 -0.14
CA TYR A 176 -5.84 -0.52 -0.87
C TYR A 176 -5.85 0.99 -0.60
N TYR A 177 -7.02 1.63 -0.66
CA TYR A 177 -7.15 3.05 -0.36
C TYR A 177 -6.69 3.37 1.07
N ALA A 178 -7.15 2.61 2.06
CA ALA A 178 -6.83 2.85 3.46
C ALA A 178 -5.34 2.60 3.76
N SER A 179 -4.79 1.47 3.32
CA SER A 179 -3.46 0.99 3.72
C SER A 179 -2.33 1.47 2.82
N VAL A 180 -2.57 1.68 1.52
CA VAL A 180 -1.53 2.10 0.57
C VAL A 180 -1.61 3.60 0.31
N VAL A 181 -2.79 4.14 0.03
CA VAL A 181 -2.91 5.56 -0.37
C VAL A 181 -2.88 6.47 0.85
N VAL A 182 -3.72 6.20 1.84
CA VAL A 182 -3.91 7.08 3.02
C VAL A 182 -2.83 6.84 4.08
N ARG A 183 -2.65 5.60 4.53
CA ARG A 183 -1.78 5.30 5.68
C ARG A 183 -0.38 4.84 5.31
N GLN A 184 -0.18 4.26 4.12
CA GLN A 184 1.10 3.68 3.69
C GLN A 184 1.68 2.70 4.73
N SER A 185 0.81 1.86 5.32
CA SER A 185 1.10 1.02 6.48
C SER A 185 0.93 -0.45 6.13
N LEU A 186 2.04 -1.20 6.18
CA LEU A 186 2.03 -2.64 6.01
C LEU A 186 1.28 -3.32 7.16
N ALA A 187 1.44 -2.86 8.42
CA ALA A 187 0.72 -3.44 9.54
C ALA A 187 -0.80 -3.32 9.39
N LEU A 188 -1.31 -2.17 8.95
CA LEU A 188 -2.75 -1.99 8.68
C LEU A 188 -3.23 -2.92 7.56
N MET A 189 -2.41 -3.06 6.51
CA MET A 189 -2.69 -3.99 5.41
C MET A 189 -2.83 -5.43 5.94
N LEU A 190 -1.82 -5.92 6.67
CA LEU A 190 -1.82 -7.29 7.21
C LEU A 190 -2.94 -7.52 8.22
N GLN A 191 -3.21 -6.54 9.08
CA GLN A 191 -4.29 -6.62 10.07
C GLN A 191 -5.64 -6.78 9.40
N THR A 192 -5.90 -5.97 8.36
CA THR A 192 -7.18 -5.97 7.65
C THR A 192 -7.33 -7.21 6.78
N LEU A 193 -6.26 -7.67 6.12
CA LEU A 193 -6.25 -8.94 5.40
C LEU A 193 -6.54 -10.12 6.34
N LEU A 194 -5.91 -10.17 7.51
CA LEU A 194 -6.14 -11.22 8.50
C LEU A 194 -7.58 -11.20 9.01
N LYS A 195 -8.19 -10.02 9.14
CA LYS A 195 -9.61 -9.88 9.51
C LYS A 195 -10.56 -10.32 8.40
N MET A 196 -10.26 -10.00 7.15
CA MET A 196 -11.10 -10.33 5.99
C MET A 196 -11.05 -11.81 5.61
N TYR A 197 -9.86 -12.40 5.62
CA TYR A 197 -9.62 -13.75 5.11
C TYR A 197 -9.43 -14.80 6.21
N GLY A 198 -9.18 -14.37 7.45
CA GLY A 198 -8.77 -15.29 8.52
C GLY A 198 -7.38 -15.90 8.24
N PRO A 199 -6.90 -16.77 9.13
CA PRO A 199 -5.57 -17.36 9.01
C PRO A 199 -5.44 -18.36 7.85
N THR A 200 -6.53 -19.01 7.44
CA THR A 200 -6.53 -20.05 6.39
C THR A 200 -6.44 -19.44 4.99
N GLU A 201 -7.27 -18.44 4.69
CA GLU A 201 -7.31 -17.78 3.38
C GLU A 201 -6.41 -16.54 3.31
N PHE A 202 -5.62 -16.24 4.35
CA PHE A 202 -4.75 -15.08 4.41
C PHE A 202 -3.86 -14.93 3.17
N SER A 203 -3.31 -16.05 2.71
CA SER A 203 -2.42 -16.09 1.54
C SER A 203 -3.11 -15.65 0.24
N ARG A 204 -4.41 -15.92 0.09
CA ARG A 204 -5.21 -15.44 -1.04
C ARG A 204 -5.35 -13.93 -1.00
N GLY A 205 -5.67 -13.36 0.16
CA GLY A 205 -5.75 -11.91 0.34
C GLY A 205 -4.42 -11.19 0.07
N VAL A 206 -3.31 -11.78 0.53
CA VAL A 206 -1.95 -11.31 0.21
C VAL A 206 -1.68 -11.35 -1.30
N GLY A 207 -2.11 -12.41 -1.99
CA GLY A 207 -2.02 -12.53 -3.44
C GLY A 207 -2.78 -11.42 -4.17
N LEU A 208 -4.01 -11.13 -3.76
CA LEU A 208 -4.82 -10.05 -4.33
C LEU A 208 -4.19 -8.67 -4.12
N MET A 209 -3.69 -8.38 -2.91
CA MET A 209 -2.97 -7.13 -2.67
C MET A 209 -1.67 -7.02 -3.44
N THR A 210 -0.95 -8.14 -3.64
CA THR A 210 0.26 -8.19 -4.46
C THR A 210 -0.05 -7.83 -5.91
N GLN A 211 -1.13 -8.38 -6.48
CA GLN A 211 -1.57 -8.04 -7.84
C GLN A 211 -1.98 -6.56 -7.95
N ALA A 212 -2.68 -6.03 -6.94
CA ALA A 212 -3.05 -4.61 -6.91
C ALA A 212 -1.80 -3.70 -6.89
N LEU A 213 -0.82 -3.98 -6.03
CA LEU A 213 0.44 -3.22 -5.97
C LEU A 213 1.20 -3.26 -7.31
N ASN A 214 1.29 -4.43 -7.93
CA ASN A 214 1.92 -4.57 -9.25
C ASN A 214 1.17 -3.78 -10.33
N GLY A 215 -0.16 -3.81 -10.32
CA GLY A 215 -0.98 -3.01 -11.23
C GLY A 215 -0.75 -1.50 -11.08
N ASP A 216 -0.65 -1.01 -9.84
CA ASP A 216 -0.35 0.39 -9.56
C ASP A 216 1.07 0.79 -9.96
N ILE A 217 2.06 -0.07 -9.69
CA ILE A 217 3.46 0.16 -10.11
C ILE A 217 3.57 0.23 -11.64
N ALA A 218 2.86 -0.64 -12.36
CA ALA A 218 2.86 -0.71 -13.82
C ALA A 218 2.11 0.45 -14.49
N ALA A 219 1.27 1.19 -13.75
CA ALA A 219 0.52 2.30 -14.28
C ALA A 219 1.43 3.48 -14.68
N HIS A 220 0.99 4.25 -15.69
CA HIS A 220 1.72 5.42 -16.16
C HIS A 220 1.86 6.51 -15.08
N THR A 221 0.80 6.68 -14.28
CA THR A 221 0.76 7.59 -13.14
C THR A 221 0.41 6.80 -11.89
N GLN A 222 1.38 6.52 -11.04
CA GLN A 222 1.18 5.76 -9.81
C GLN A 222 0.36 6.55 -8.79
N SER A 223 -0.38 5.86 -7.92
CA SER A 223 -1.23 6.52 -6.90
C SER A 223 -0.43 7.15 -5.75
N VAL A 224 0.76 6.63 -5.47
CA VAL A 224 1.75 7.11 -4.49
C VAL A 224 3.16 6.91 -5.06
N PRO A 225 4.22 7.50 -4.47
CA PRO A 225 5.58 7.34 -4.99
C PRO A 225 6.01 5.87 -5.16
N THR A 226 6.57 5.52 -6.32
CA THR A 226 6.91 4.14 -6.71
C THR A 226 7.79 3.41 -5.69
N GLU A 227 8.74 4.11 -5.06
CA GLU A 227 9.61 3.51 -4.04
C GLU A 227 8.82 3.02 -2.81
N LYS A 228 7.74 3.72 -2.44
CA LYS A 228 6.87 3.29 -1.34
C LYS A 228 6.05 2.06 -1.73
N LEU A 229 5.54 2.01 -2.96
CA LEU A 229 4.84 0.83 -3.47
C LEU A 229 5.74 -0.41 -3.45
N ARG A 230 6.99 -0.26 -3.90
CA ARG A 230 8.00 -1.34 -3.86
C ARG A 230 8.33 -1.78 -2.45
N LEU A 231 8.43 -0.85 -1.50
CA LEU A 231 8.67 -1.18 -0.09
C LEU A 231 7.51 -1.98 0.50
N LEU A 232 6.26 -1.56 0.26
CA LEU A 232 5.06 -2.29 0.69
C LEU A 232 4.99 -3.67 0.05
N LEU A 233 5.26 -3.77 -1.26
CA LEU A 233 5.30 -5.04 -1.98
C LEU A 233 6.37 -5.99 -1.43
N LYS A 234 7.57 -5.47 -1.15
CA LYS A 234 8.65 -6.25 -0.54
C LYS A 234 8.23 -6.77 0.84
N GLY A 235 7.74 -5.90 1.71
CA GLY A 235 7.30 -6.30 3.06
C GLY A 235 6.12 -7.28 3.03
N LEU A 236 5.21 -7.15 2.06
CA LEU A 236 4.13 -8.10 1.82
C LEU A 236 4.66 -9.47 1.38
N GLY A 237 5.68 -9.51 0.51
CA GLY A 237 6.36 -10.75 0.11
C GLY A 237 7.14 -11.43 1.24
N GLU A 238 7.64 -10.67 2.21
CA GLU A 238 8.35 -11.15 3.40
C GLU A 238 7.41 -11.64 4.52
N CYS A 239 6.10 -11.73 4.29
CA CYS A 239 5.10 -12.13 5.29
C CYS A 239 5.16 -13.59 5.79
N ARG A 240 6.27 -14.30 5.53
CA ARG A 240 6.62 -15.53 6.25
C ARG A 240 6.66 -15.30 7.76
N GLU A 241 7.07 -14.10 8.17
CA GLU A 241 7.13 -13.67 9.57
C GLU A 241 5.77 -13.69 10.27
N LEU A 242 4.65 -13.52 9.54
CA LEU A 242 3.33 -13.47 10.17
C LEU A 242 2.94 -14.80 10.83
N ARG A 243 3.31 -15.95 10.23
CA ARG A 243 3.13 -17.26 10.85
C ARG A 243 4.03 -17.45 12.07
N SER A 244 5.27 -16.96 12.01
CA SER A 244 6.19 -17.04 13.14
C SER A 244 5.68 -16.21 14.32
N VAL A 245 5.20 -14.99 14.07
CA VAL A 245 4.66 -14.13 15.12
C VAL A 245 3.35 -14.71 15.68
N LEU A 246 2.50 -15.33 14.85
CA LEU A 246 1.33 -16.07 15.35
C LEU A 246 1.73 -17.19 16.32
N GLY A 247 2.75 -17.98 15.97
CA GLY A 247 3.29 -19.00 16.87
C GLY A 247 3.88 -18.40 18.16
N ASN A 248 4.49 -17.21 18.10
CA ASN A 248 4.94 -16.50 19.29
C ASN A 248 3.77 -16.04 20.18
N CYS A 249 2.66 -15.60 19.58
CA CYS A 249 1.42 -15.27 20.30
C CYS A 249 0.86 -16.51 21.01
N GLU A 250 0.79 -17.67 20.33
CA GLU A 250 0.36 -18.94 20.93
C GLU A 250 1.26 -19.34 22.11
N ALA A 251 2.58 -19.28 21.92
CA ALA A 251 3.54 -19.60 22.97
C ALA A 251 3.44 -18.62 24.16
N LEU A 252 3.20 -17.33 23.91
CA LEU A 252 3.00 -16.33 24.96
C LEU A 252 1.74 -16.65 25.78
N ILE A 253 0.63 -16.95 25.12
CA ILE A 253 -0.65 -17.30 25.76
C ILE A 253 -0.47 -18.54 26.65
N GLN A 254 0.23 -19.57 26.15
CA GLN A 254 0.56 -20.76 26.92
C GLN A 254 1.46 -20.44 28.14
N ARG A 255 2.51 -19.63 27.97
CA ARG A 255 3.43 -19.25 29.06
C ARG A 255 2.74 -18.46 30.17
N LEU A 256 1.78 -17.62 29.82
CA LEU A 256 1.00 -16.82 30.76
C LEU A 256 -0.20 -17.59 31.33
N ASN A 257 -0.53 -18.75 30.78
CA ASN A 257 -1.65 -19.60 31.18
C ASN A 257 -2.98 -18.82 31.19
N VAL A 258 -3.25 -18.13 30.09
CA VAL A 258 -4.45 -17.32 29.89
C VAL A 258 -5.30 -17.89 28.76
N GLU A 259 -6.62 -17.74 28.86
CA GLU A 259 -7.54 -18.07 27.78
C GLU A 259 -7.66 -16.86 26.86
N HIS A 260 -6.90 -16.86 25.76
CA HIS A 260 -6.96 -15.79 24.77
C HIS A 260 -6.78 -16.37 23.37
N ASP A 261 -7.42 -15.74 22.38
CA ASP A 261 -7.22 -16.07 20.96
C ASP A 261 -5.89 -15.48 20.44
N ALA A 262 -5.04 -16.33 19.87
CA ALA A 262 -3.75 -15.94 19.31
C ALA A 262 -3.90 -15.04 18.08
N VAL A 263 -4.92 -15.28 17.25
CA VAL A 263 -5.20 -14.45 16.07
C VAL A 263 -5.62 -13.05 16.49
N GLY A 264 -6.52 -12.94 17.48
CA GLY A 264 -6.91 -11.67 18.10
C GLY A 264 -5.74 -10.92 18.70
N LEU A 265 -4.81 -11.61 19.38
CA LEU A 265 -3.60 -10.99 19.91
C LEU A 265 -2.68 -10.45 18.80
N LEU A 266 -2.46 -11.24 17.74
CA LEU A 266 -1.70 -10.79 16.56
C LEU A 266 -2.37 -9.57 15.90
N GLN A 267 -3.70 -9.57 15.77
CA GLN A 267 -4.44 -8.42 15.24
C GLN A 267 -4.23 -7.17 16.10
N ARG A 268 -4.19 -7.30 17.43
CA ARG A 268 -3.87 -6.16 18.34
C ARG A 268 -2.45 -5.67 18.15
N PHE A 269 -1.47 -6.59 18.06
CA PHE A 269 -0.07 -6.24 17.81
C PHE A 269 0.14 -5.49 16.50
N LEU A 270 -0.52 -5.93 15.42
CA LEU A 270 -0.51 -5.20 14.14
C LEU A 270 -1.20 -3.83 14.28
N GLY A 271 -2.26 -3.73 15.08
CA GLY A 271 -2.88 -2.45 15.44
C GLY A 271 -1.88 -1.50 16.08
N TYR A 272 -1.16 -1.95 17.11
CA TYR A 272 -0.14 -1.14 17.79
C TYR A 272 1.01 -0.73 16.87
N ALA A 273 1.43 -1.62 15.96
CA ALA A 273 2.43 -1.28 14.96
C ALA A 273 1.94 -0.19 13.98
N SER A 274 0.64 -0.14 13.71
CA SER A 274 0.04 0.84 12.81
C SER A 274 -0.35 2.17 13.47
N THR A 275 -0.80 2.18 14.73
CA THR A 275 -1.37 3.38 15.38
C THR A 275 -0.63 3.80 16.66
N GLY A 276 0.33 3.00 17.12
CA GLY A 276 0.89 3.14 18.46
C GLY A 276 0.00 2.55 19.54
N ILE A 277 0.48 2.60 20.77
CA ILE A 277 -0.19 2.11 21.98
C ILE A 277 -0.07 3.16 23.08
N ASP A 278 -1.15 3.39 23.82
CA ASP A 278 -1.20 4.32 24.95
C ASP A 278 -1.12 3.58 26.30
N SER A 279 -0.90 4.35 27.38
CA SER A 279 -0.79 3.80 28.74
C SER A 279 -2.07 3.07 29.18
N ALA A 280 -3.25 3.59 28.81
CA ALA A 280 -4.53 2.98 29.17
C ALA A 280 -4.68 1.59 28.56
N GLU A 281 -4.27 1.39 27.32
CA GLU A 281 -4.24 0.10 26.65
C GLU A 281 -3.22 -0.86 27.26
N VAL A 282 -2.03 -0.37 27.63
CA VAL A 282 -1.03 -1.16 28.34
C VAL A 282 -1.60 -1.67 29.67
N GLN A 283 -2.27 -0.81 30.45
CA GLN A 283 -2.91 -1.21 31.71
C GLN A 283 -4.07 -2.20 31.51
N ARG A 284 -4.84 -2.07 30.42
CA ARG A 284 -5.88 -3.05 30.03
C ARG A 284 -5.26 -4.41 29.72
N LEU A 285 -4.23 -4.45 28.87
CA LEU A 285 -3.50 -5.68 28.56
C LEU A 285 -2.95 -6.35 29.81
N ALA A 286 -2.35 -5.58 30.71
CA ALA A 286 -1.82 -6.12 31.95
C ALA A 286 -2.91 -6.78 32.80
N SER A 287 -4.08 -6.15 32.90
CA SER A 287 -5.22 -6.67 33.67
C SER A 287 -5.81 -7.93 33.02
N GLU A 288 -5.88 -7.96 31.70
CA GLU A 288 -6.36 -9.10 30.92
C GLU A 288 -5.44 -10.31 31.03
N PHE A 289 -4.12 -10.10 30.92
CA PHE A 289 -3.14 -11.19 30.93
C PHE A 289 -2.59 -11.54 32.33
N GLY A 290 -2.74 -10.64 33.31
CA GLY A 290 -2.21 -10.79 34.67
C GLY A 290 -3.28 -10.84 35.76
N GLY A 291 -4.55 -10.69 35.43
CA GLY A 291 -5.66 -10.73 36.38
C GLY A 291 -5.63 -9.58 37.38
N THR A 292 -5.84 -9.87 38.67
CA THR A 292 -5.88 -8.86 39.75
C THR A 292 -4.56 -8.71 40.52
N LEU A 293 -3.66 -9.70 40.43
CA LEU A 293 -2.41 -9.71 41.19
C LEU A 293 -1.35 -8.82 40.51
N LEU A 294 -0.85 -7.83 41.22
CA LEU A 294 0.13 -6.87 40.68
C LEU A 294 1.40 -7.55 40.12
N ALA A 295 1.95 -8.52 40.84
CA ALA A 295 3.11 -9.28 40.38
C ALA A 295 2.85 -10.03 39.07
N ALA A 296 1.65 -10.60 38.89
CA ALA A 296 1.25 -11.27 37.66
C ALA A 296 1.06 -10.27 36.50
N ARG A 297 0.51 -9.08 36.78
CA ARG A 297 0.40 -7.97 35.83
C ARG A 297 1.77 -7.44 35.37
N LEU A 298 2.72 -7.27 36.28
CA LEU A 298 4.09 -6.85 35.94
C LEU A 298 4.82 -7.93 35.12
N ARG A 299 4.62 -9.20 35.46
CA ARG A 299 5.15 -10.34 34.67
C ARG A 299 4.55 -10.36 33.26
N SER A 300 3.24 -10.20 33.11
CA SER A 300 2.59 -10.21 31.80
C SER A 300 3.03 -9.02 30.95
N LEU A 301 3.16 -7.83 31.52
CA LEU A 301 3.69 -6.66 30.81
C LEU A 301 5.13 -6.85 30.32
N ASN A 302 6.00 -7.47 31.12
CA ASN A 302 7.36 -7.78 30.69
C ASN A 302 7.37 -8.73 29.48
N GLU A 303 6.59 -9.81 29.55
CA GLU A 303 6.47 -10.78 28.45
C GLU A 303 5.89 -10.14 27.19
N LEU A 304 4.79 -9.37 27.30
CA LEU A 304 4.17 -8.64 26.20
C LEU A 304 5.13 -7.62 25.58
N SER A 305 5.87 -6.86 26.39
CA SER A 305 6.83 -5.87 25.89
C SER A 305 7.95 -6.50 25.06
N ARG A 306 8.35 -7.74 25.40
CA ARG A 306 9.34 -8.51 24.65
C ARG A 306 8.79 -8.93 23.30
N GLU A 307 7.56 -9.44 23.25
CA GLU A 307 6.92 -9.82 21.98
C GLU A 307 6.71 -8.61 21.07
N ILE A 308 6.27 -7.47 21.62
CA ILE A 308 6.16 -6.20 20.87
C ILE A 308 7.50 -5.77 20.28
N LYS A 309 8.58 -5.85 21.06
CA LYS A 309 9.94 -5.54 20.58
C LYS A 309 10.42 -6.51 19.49
N ALA A 310 9.96 -7.76 19.53
CA ALA A 310 10.35 -8.80 18.59
C ALA A 310 9.59 -8.72 17.24
N LEU A 311 8.54 -7.90 17.14
CA LEU A 311 7.81 -7.71 15.88
C LEU A 311 8.75 -7.18 14.78
N PRO A 312 8.62 -7.66 13.53
CA PRO A 312 9.41 -7.18 12.40
C PRO A 312 9.38 -5.67 12.26
N LEU A 313 10.56 -5.04 12.12
CA LEU A 313 10.69 -3.59 11.96
C LEU A 313 9.88 -3.04 10.78
N ALA A 314 9.71 -3.83 9.71
CA ALA A 314 8.94 -3.45 8.52
C ALA A 314 7.44 -3.24 8.79
N TRP A 315 6.90 -3.73 9.91
CA TRP A 315 5.50 -3.53 10.27
C TRP A 315 5.27 -2.18 10.97
N TRP A 316 6.32 -1.64 11.57
CA TRP A 316 6.27 -0.34 12.23
C TRP A 316 6.37 0.79 11.21
N LEU A 317 5.76 1.93 11.54
CA LEU A 317 5.94 3.15 10.74
C LEU A 317 7.43 3.53 10.63
N ASP A 318 8.13 3.43 11.77
CA ASP A 318 9.58 3.61 11.88
C ASP A 318 10.10 2.96 13.18
N ALA A 319 11.43 2.93 13.33
CA ALA A 319 12.08 2.40 14.53
C ALA A 319 11.71 3.19 15.81
N GLN A 320 11.38 4.48 15.68
CA GLN A 320 11.00 5.33 16.80
C GLN A 320 9.61 4.96 17.34
N SER A 321 8.70 4.53 16.46
CA SER A 321 7.36 4.08 16.78
C SER A 321 7.42 2.78 17.59
N GLN A 322 8.28 1.84 17.19
CA GLN A 322 8.54 0.63 17.98
C GLN A 322 9.13 0.98 19.35
N ALA A 323 10.15 1.85 19.40
CA ALA A 323 10.78 2.26 20.64
C ALA A 323 9.78 2.95 21.58
N SER A 324 8.87 3.76 21.04
CA SER A 324 7.82 4.44 21.79
C SER A 324 6.78 3.46 22.34
N ALA A 325 6.37 2.47 21.56
CA ALA A 325 5.49 1.41 22.02
C ALA A 325 6.13 0.62 23.18
N VAL A 326 7.39 0.18 23.04
CA VAL A 326 8.10 -0.51 24.13
C VAL A 326 8.28 0.38 25.36
N ARG A 327 8.48 1.69 25.17
CA ARG A 327 8.57 2.66 26.29
C ARG A 327 7.26 2.74 27.06
N ALA A 328 6.10 2.76 26.39
CA ALA A 328 4.80 2.80 27.06
C ALA A 328 4.62 1.64 28.06
N PHE A 329 5.06 0.42 27.70
CA PHE A 329 5.07 -0.73 28.63
C PHE A 329 5.96 -0.47 29.85
N LYS A 330 7.17 0.06 29.62
CA LYS A 330 8.15 0.31 30.70
C LYS A 330 7.67 1.40 31.66
N ASP A 331 7.03 2.44 31.15
CA ASP A 331 6.55 3.55 31.97
C ASP A 331 5.45 3.07 32.93
N VAL A 332 4.49 2.26 32.46
CA VAL A 332 3.46 1.65 33.33
C VAL A 332 4.06 0.71 34.36
N MET A 333 5.02 -0.14 33.96
CA MET A 333 5.71 -1.02 34.92
C MET A 333 6.45 -0.23 36.01
N LEU A 334 7.06 0.91 35.65
CA LEU A 334 7.77 1.78 36.59
C LEU A 334 6.80 2.48 37.55
N GLU A 335 5.67 2.97 37.05
CA GLU A 335 4.60 3.60 37.83
C GLU A 335 4.08 2.63 38.90
N TRP A 336 3.68 1.43 38.49
CA TRP A 336 3.17 0.40 39.40
C TRP A 336 4.20 -0.10 40.41
N ALA A 337 5.47 -0.25 40.00
CA ALA A 337 6.54 -0.59 40.93
C ALA A 337 6.81 0.53 41.95
N ARG A 338 6.50 1.80 41.64
CA ARG A 338 6.56 2.90 42.62
C ARG A 338 5.39 2.86 43.59
N GLU A 339 4.18 2.61 43.09
CA GLU A 339 2.98 2.46 43.92
C GLU A 339 3.13 1.31 44.93
N GLU A 340 3.63 0.15 44.51
CA GLU A 340 3.88 -0.99 45.41
C GLU A 340 4.86 -0.62 46.54
N ARG A 341 5.98 0.02 46.20
CA ARG A 341 6.96 0.48 47.20
C ARG A 341 6.44 1.61 48.08
N GLY A 342 5.52 2.42 47.58
CA GLY A 342 4.82 3.44 48.36
C GLY A 342 3.87 2.81 49.37
N HIS A 343 3.04 1.86 48.94
CA HIS A 343 2.12 1.12 49.82
C HIS A 343 2.83 0.30 50.90
N LEU A 344 3.99 -0.29 50.60
CA LEU A 344 4.81 -1.01 51.58
C LEU A 344 5.45 -0.12 52.65
N LYS A 345 5.50 1.21 52.46
CA LYS A 345 6.04 2.16 53.44
C LYS A 345 5.00 2.71 54.42
N PHE A 346 3.71 2.49 54.17
CA PHE A 346 2.60 2.97 55.01
C PHE A 346 1.82 1.93 55.85
N PRO A 347 2.20 0.64 56.02
CA PRO A 347 1.35 -0.29 56.77
C PRO A 347 1.62 -0.34 58.29
N ASP A 348 2.27 0.64 58.93
CA ASP A 348 2.59 0.55 60.38
C ASP A 348 2.53 1.87 61.19
N GLU A 349 1.55 2.73 60.90
CA GLU A 349 1.19 3.85 61.81
C GLU A 349 -0.28 3.80 62.23
N THR A 350 -0.70 2.67 62.80
CA THR A 350 -1.79 2.64 63.78
C THR A 350 -1.27 2.12 65.09
N ARG A 351 -0.41 2.93 65.73
CA ARG A 351 -0.18 2.82 67.18
C ARG A 351 -1.46 3.23 67.88
N THR A 352 -2.11 2.23 68.45
CA THR A 352 -3.02 2.35 69.59
C THR A 352 -2.42 3.28 70.65
N PHE A 353 -3.09 4.40 70.92
CA PHE A 353 -2.95 5.09 72.21
C PHE A 353 -4.19 4.73 73.04
N GLY A 354 -3.92 4.05 74.15
CA GLY A 354 -4.85 3.89 75.26
C GLY A 354 -4.83 5.09 76.20
#